data_AF-A0A841KPP7-F1
#
_entry.id   AF-A0A841KPP7-F1
#
_cell.length_a   1.000
_cell.length_b   1.000
_cell.length_c   1.000
_cell.angle_alpha   90.00
_cell.angle_beta   90.00
_cell.angle_gamma   90.00
#
_symmetry.space_group_name_H-M   'P 1'
#
loop_
_entity.id
_entity.type
_entity.pdbx_description
1 polymer ?
#
loop_
_entity_poly.entity_id
_entity_poly.type
_entity_poly.pdbx_seq_one_letter_code
_entity_poly.pdbx_strand_id
1 'polypeptide(L)'
;MKDNLINELKQKLTPDLIPYPYNEWAEIIGSENLYELAQELGGATVYIPKPEILIREVRNKSIQEEFTGFNYGELSKKYRLSERWIREICDNKGGK
;
A
#
# COMPACT_ATOMS: atom_id res chain seq x y z
N MET A 1 30.01 4.74 -14.71
CA MET A 1 30.89 5.09 -13.56
C MET A 1 30.11 5.80 -12.45
N LYS A 2 29.32 6.85 -12.74
CA LYS A 2 28.50 7.54 -11.71
C LYS A 2 27.48 6.62 -11.03
N ASP A 3 26.83 5.74 -11.79
CA ASP A 3 25.79 4.85 -11.24
C ASP A 3 26.35 3.83 -10.25
N ASN A 4 27.61 3.41 -10.42
CA ASN A 4 28.26 2.46 -9.51
C ASN A 4 28.53 3.09 -8.13
N LEU A 5 29.00 4.34 -8.12
CA LEU A 5 29.24 5.07 -6.88
C LEU A 5 27.94 5.34 -6.11
N ILE A 6 26.88 5.75 -6.81
CA ILE A 6 25.58 6.02 -6.16
C ILE A 6 25.01 4.74 -5.55
N ASN A 7 25.12 3.60 -6.23
CA ASN A 7 24.70 2.31 -5.68
C ASN A 7 25.48 1.94 -4.40
N GLU A 8 26.80 2.11 -4.41
CA GLU A 8 27.63 1.88 -3.20
C GLU A 8 27.24 2.79 -2.03
N LEU A 9 26.85 4.05 -2.31
CA LEU A 9 26.38 4.98 -1.28
C LEU A 9 24.98 4.61 -0.76
N LYS A 10 24.06 4.20 -1.64
CA LYS A 10 22.72 3.72 -1.24
C LYS A 10 22.80 2.54 -0.27
N GLN A 11 23.67 1.57 -0.55
CA GLN A 11 23.85 0.38 0.30
C GLN A 11 24.40 0.69 1.69
N LYS A 12 25.07 1.83 1.86
CA LYS A 12 25.62 2.29 3.14
C LYS A 12 24.68 3.26 3.86
N LEU A 13 23.57 3.65 3.23
CA LEU A 13 22.64 4.60 3.81
C LEU A 13 21.84 3.90 4.91
N THR A 14 22.07 4.29 6.15
CA THR A 14 21.34 3.79 7.33
C THR A 14 20.41 4.87 7.89
N PRO A 15 19.32 4.49 8.58
CA PRO A 15 18.34 5.47 9.08
C PRO A 15 18.95 6.57 9.97
N ASP A 16 19.99 6.27 10.75
CA ASP A 16 20.68 7.23 11.63
C ASP A 16 21.46 8.33 10.87
N LEU A 17 21.80 8.08 9.60
CA LEU A 17 22.43 9.07 8.73
C LEU A 17 21.41 9.98 8.01
N ILE A 18 20.12 9.69 8.15
CA ILE A 18 19.04 10.41 7.48
C ILE A 18 18.49 11.49 8.44
N PRO A 19 18.27 12.73 7.97
CA PRO A 19 17.69 13.77 8.81
C PRO A 19 16.26 13.47 9.24
N TYR A 20 15.91 13.88 10.46
CA TYR A 20 14.52 13.89 10.93
C TYR A 20 13.63 14.79 10.05
N PRO A 21 12.38 14.38 9.74
CA PRO A 21 11.68 13.17 10.17
C PRO A 21 11.88 11.94 9.25
N TYR A 22 12.67 12.05 8.19
CA TYR A 22 12.77 11.03 7.16
C TYR A 22 13.47 9.75 7.63
N ASN A 23 14.24 9.82 8.72
CA ASN A 23 14.80 8.64 9.37
C ASN A 23 13.71 7.69 9.87
N GLU A 24 12.61 8.20 10.44
CA GLU A 24 11.48 7.37 10.88
C GLU A 24 10.84 6.65 9.69
N TRP A 25 10.83 7.27 8.52
CA TRP A 25 10.32 6.64 7.31
C TRP A 25 11.29 5.56 6.82
N ALA A 26 12.60 5.82 6.87
CA ALA A 26 13.62 4.83 6.55
C ALA A 26 13.56 3.61 7.48
N GLU A 27 13.18 3.77 8.74
CA GLU A 27 12.94 2.64 9.66
C GLU A 27 11.73 1.78 9.23
N ILE A 28 10.72 2.39 8.60
CA ILE A 28 9.49 1.70 8.14
C ILE A 28 9.71 1.01 6.79
N ILE A 29 10.27 1.72 5.80
CA ILE A 29 10.35 1.26 4.41
C ILE A 29 11.77 0.85 3.97
N GLY A 30 12.80 1.14 4.75
CA GLY A 30 14.20 0.96 4.40
C GLY A 30 14.81 2.18 3.71
N SER A 31 16.07 2.48 4.01
CA SER A 31 16.79 3.64 3.48
C SER A 31 16.91 3.66 1.96
N GLU A 32 17.16 2.50 1.33
CA GLU A 32 17.29 2.40 -0.13
C GLU A 32 15.96 2.73 -0.83
N ASN A 33 14.85 2.19 -0.33
CA ASN A 33 13.51 2.45 -0.85
C ASN A 33 13.12 3.92 -0.64
N LEU A 34 13.48 4.51 0.49
CA LEU A 34 13.26 5.93 0.73
C LEU A 34 14.05 6.80 -0.26
N TYR A 35 15.29 6.44 -0.57
CA TYR A 35 16.07 7.15 -1.60
C TYR A 35 15.40 7.08 -2.97
N GLU A 36 14.90 5.91 -3.38
CA GLU A 36 14.18 5.74 -4.65
C GLU A 36 12.88 6.55 -4.66
N LEU A 37 12.13 6.56 -3.56
CA LEU A 37 10.94 7.37 -3.42
C LEU A 37 11.26 8.87 -3.53
N ALA A 38 12.36 9.32 -2.91
CA ALA A 38 12.82 10.71 -2.99
C ALA A 38 13.35 11.07 -4.39
N GLN A 39 13.92 10.12 -5.12
CA GLN A 39 14.38 10.32 -6.49
C GLN A 39 13.20 10.57 -7.45
N GLU A 40 12.11 9.82 -7.28
CA GLU A 40 10.94 9.92 -8.16
C GLU A 40 9.97 11.05 -7.75
N LEU A 41 9.78 11.27 -6.44
CA LEU A 41 8.75 12.17 -5.92
C LEU A 41 9.31 13.39 -5.17
N GLY A 42 10.63 13.52 -5.06
CA GLY A 42 11.29 14.60 -4.34
C GLY A 42 10.88 15.99 -4.85
N GLY A 43 10.50 16.87 -3.92
CA GLY A 43 10.04 18.23 -4.25
C GLY A 43 8.56 18.34 -4.61
N ALA A 44 7.84 17.22 -4.76
CA ALA A 44 6.39 17.21 -4.90
C ALA A 44 5.67 17.10 -3.53
N THR A 45 4.44 17.57 -3.47
CA THR A 45 3.54 17.30 -2.33
C THR A 45 2.80 15.99 -2.58
N VAL A 46 3.20 14.93 -1.87
CA VAL A 46 2.60 13.60 -2.01
C VAL A 46 1.54 13.37 -0.94
N TYR A 47 0.33 12.98 -1.35
CA TYR A 47 -0.70 12.50 -0.43
C TYR A 47 -0.53 11.00 -0.20
N ILE A 48 -0.34 10.59 1.06
CA ILE A 48 -0.37 9.19 1.47
C ILE A 48 -1.80 8.85 1.91
N PRO A 49 -2.54 8.01 1.15
CA PRO A 49 -3.89 7.63 1.53
C PRO A 49 -3.89 6.71 2.75
N LYS A 50 -5.07 6.55 3.36
CA LYS A 50 -5.24 5.55 4.42
C LYS A 50 -5.02 4.13 3.89
N PRO A 51 -4.48 3.20 4.69
CA PRO A 51 -4.20 1.83 4.26
C PRO A 51 -5.40 1.11 3.65
N GLU A 52 -6.62 1.36 4.14
CA GLU A 52 -7.84 0.70 3.65
C GLU A 52 -8.12 1.03 2.19
N ILE A 53 -7.69 2.21 1.71
CA ILE A 53 -7.84 2.62 0.31
C ILE A 53 -6.89 1.79 -0.57
N LEU A 54 -5.65 1.58 -0.12
CA LEU A 54 -4.63 0.85 -0.87
C LEU A 54 -5.05 -0.61 -1.14
N ILE A 55 -5.70 -1.25 -0.16
CA ILE A 55 -6.12 -2.66 -0.26
C ILE A 55 -7.57 -2.83 -0.73
N ARG A 56 -8.31 -1.75 -0.96
CA ARG A 56 -9.75 -1.79 -1.22
C ARG A 56 -10.11 -2.69 -2.40
N GLU A 57 -9.44 -2.49 -3.53
CA GLU A 57 -9.76 -3.23 -4.75
C GLU A 57 -9.29 -4.68 -4.67
N VAL A 58 -8.15 -4.94 -4.03
CA VAL A 58 -7.69 -6.31 -3.75
C VAL A 58 -8.70 -7.04 -2.87
N ARG A 59 -9.14 -6.41 -1.78
CA ARG A 59 -10.16 -6.96 -0.88
C ARG A 59 -11.47 -7.24 -1.62
N ASN A 60 -11.95 -6.31 -2.44
CA ASN A 60 -13.19 -6.47 -3.18
C ASN A 60 -13.11 -7.65 -4.17
N LYS A 61 -11.98 -7.82 -4.87
CA LYS A 61 -11.74 -8.99 -5.73
C LYS A 61 -11.74 -10.29 -4.93
N SER A 62 -11.06 -10.33 -3.78
CA SER A 62 -11.07 -11.53 -2.93
C SER A 62 -12.48 -11.87 -2.43
N ILE A 63 -13.30 -10.87 -2.08
CA ILE A 63 -14.71 -11.08 -1.72
C ILE A 63 -15.49 -11.72 -2.89
N GLN A 64 -15.28 -11.24 -4.11
CA GLN A 64 -15.95 -11.77 -5.31
C GLN A 64 -15.48 -13.20 -5.63
N GLU A 65 -14.20 -13.49 -5.48
CA GLU A 65 -13.61 -14.83 -5.71
C GLU A 65 -14.10 -15.85 -4.67
N GLU A 66 -14.28 -15.44 -3.42
CA GLU A 66 -14.78 -16.29 -2.33
C GLU A 66 -16.32 -16.40 -2.28
N PHE A 67 -17.02 -15.65 -3.13
CA PHE A 67 -18.47 -15.61 -3.11
C PHE A 67 -19.09 -16.87 -3.72
N THR A 68 -19.89 -17.59 -2.93
CA THR A 68 -20.52 -18.85 -3.33
C THR A 68 -21.95 -18.69 -3.87
N GLY A 69 -22.46 -17.46 -3.95
CA GLY A 69 -23.84 -17.15 -4.35
C GLY A 69 -24.78 -16.83 -3.19
N PHE A 70 -24.46 -17.27 -1.97
CA PHE A 70 -25.33 -17.08 -0.81
C PHE A 70 -24.59 -16.86 0.54
N ASN A 71 -23.25 -16.94 0.58
CA ASN A 71 -22.44 -16.80 1.80
C ASN A 71 -22.20 -15.35 2.28
N TYR A 72 -23.16 -14.43 2.05
CA TYR A 72 -23.02 -13.01 2.39
C TYR A 72 -22.66 -12.75 3.86
N GLY A 73 -23.31 -13.46 4.78
CA GLY A 73 -23.07 -13.31 6.22
C GLY A 73 -21.69 -13.79 6.68
N GLU A 74 -21.12 -14.80 6.01
CA GLU A 74 -19.76 -15.29 6.29
C GLU A 74 -18.71 -14.28 5.85
N LEU A 75 -18.85 -13.76 4.62
CA LEU A 75 -17.98 -12.72 4.07
C LEU A 75 -18.07 -11.42 4.88
N SER A 76 -19.27 -11.05 5.34
CA SER A 76 -19.47 -9.89 6.22
C SER A 76 -18.63 -9.99 7.49
N LYS A 77 -18.65 -11.15 8.16
CA LYS A 77 -17.85 -11.39 9.38
C LYS A 77 -16.35 -11.44 9.08
N LYS A 78 -15.94 -12.14 8.01
CA LYS A 78 -14.54 -12.30 7.62
C LYS A 78 -13.87 -10.95 7.30
N TYR A 79 -14.53 -10.13 6.49
CA TYR A 79 -13.99 -8.85 6.03
C TYR A 79 -14.41 -7.66 6.90
N ARG A 80 -15.21 -7.89 7.95
CA ARG A 80 -15.75 -6.86 8.86
C ARG A 80 -16.47 -5.74 8.11
N LEU A 81 -17.28 -6.12 7.12
CA LEU A 81 -18.12 -5.20 6.34
C LEU A 81 -19.59 -5.53 6.62
N SER A 82 -20.49 -4.56 6.42
CA SER A 82 -21.92 -4.87 6.49
C SER A 82 -22.32 -5.79 5.34
N GLU A 83 -23.35 -6.62 5.55
CA GLU A 83 -23.88 -7.46 4.45
C GLU A 83 -24.32 -6.63 3.24
N ARG A 84 -24.78 -5.41 3.45
CA ARG A 84 -25.07 -4.47 2.36
C ARG A 84 -23.84 -4.20 1.50
N TRP A 85 -22.69 -3.89 2.11
CA TRP A 85 -21.45 -3.66 1.38
C TRP A 85 -20.96 -4.92 0.67
N ILE A 86 -21.08 -6.09 1.30
CA ILE A 86 -20.74 -7.37 0.65
C ILE A 86 -21.63 -7.59 -0.59
N ARG A 87 -22.94 -7.38 -0.47
CA ARG A 87 -23.87 -7.47 -1.61
C ARG A 87 -23.50 -6.49 -2.71
N GLU A 88 -23.26 -5.21 -2.37
CA GLU A 88 -22.83 -4.21 -3.34
C GLU A 88 -21.53 -4.61 -4.06
N ILE A 89 -20.57 -5.25 -3.37
CA ILE A 89 -19.32 -5.75 -3.96
C ILE A 89 -19.55 -6.97 -4.87
N CYS A 90 -20.39 -7.92 -4.45
CA CYS A 90 -20.69 -9.12 -5.23
C CYS A 90 -21.58 -8.81 -6.46
N ASP A 91 -22.54 -7.91 -6.31
CA ASP A 91 -23.54 -7.58 -7.34
C ASP A 91 -23.00 -6.57 -8.36
N ASN A 92 -22.18 -5.59 -7.94
CA ASN A 92 -21.46 -4.73 -8.87
C ASN A 92 -20.18 -5.43 -9.34
N LYS A 93 -20.31 -6.30 -10.34
CA LYS A 93 -19.16 -6.83 -11.09
C LYS A 93 -18.43 -5.70 -11.82
N GLY A 94 -17.47 -5.09 -11.13
CA GLY A 94 -16.63 -4.01 -11.66
C GLY A 94 -17.15 -2.63 -11.26
N GLY A 95 -16.57 -2.05 -10.22
CA GLY A 95 -16.47 -0.59 -10.17
C GLY A 95 -15.79 -0.11 -11.45
N LYS A 96 -16.30 1.00 -11.99
CA LYS A 96 -15.83 1.70 -13.21
C LYS A 96 -14.33 1.58 -13.48
#